data_AF-A0A2E8TRR7-F1
#
_entry.id   AF-A0A2E8TRR7-F1
#
_cell.length_a   1.000
_cell.length_b   1.000
_cell.length_c   1.000
_cell.angle_alpha   90.00
_cell.angle_beta   90.00
_cell.angle_gamma   90.00
#
_symmetry.space_group_name_H-M   'P 1'
#
loop_
_entity.id
_entity.type
_entity.pdbx_description
1 polymer ?
#
loop_
_entity_poly.entity_id
_entity_poly.type
_entity_poly.pdbx_seq_one_letter_code
_entity_poly.pdbx_strand_id
1 'polypeptide(L)'
;MSGDGGQVSPAEAEKEIEEIKAEMKRLEAEIAHKKSALSESSQDPLPEQEEESAEAEAEKSRLEGEAKDALRRAEAEAEEAKSEAEDAVRKAEIEEEEAEEARVIAEIEEEEAREAKAEAELAKRRLDEAVRKVEEAGKDIEQFTADAERSKREDAIVERVGKRSGSIDWSQIGSSEGMSSDDLTRINGIDDFAQRKLNALGISTFEQLSKIDSKITEVVNDALEFVPGRVAELEWTKQAITMIGLEGVDTSSHGQEALEDTGMADLSAAKINWAQIGKAGDRKSDQLTKIKGIDRDIEKKLKVLGIRTFEQISKMDKDTSEAVNGALGLMQGRVTKMMWSQQAMSLIEQG
;
A
#
# COMPACT_ATOMS: atom_id res chain seq x y z
N MET A 1 -36.22 35.03 -19.56
CA MET A 1 -36.47 36.48 -19.70
C MET A 1 -35.31 37.17 -19.06
N SER A 2 -34.37 37.63 -19.88
CA SER A 2 -33.13 38.27 -19.46
C SER A 2 -33.45 39.66 -18.91
N GLY A 3 -33.26 39.85 -17.60
CA GLY A 3 -33.23 41.16 -16.98
C GLY A 3 -31.79 41.65 -17.01
N ASP A 4 -31.45 42.35 -18.08
CA ASP A 4 -30.21 43.11 -18.23
C ASP A 4 -30.27 44.31 -17.29
N GLY A 5 -29.95 44.06 -16.02
CA GLY A 5 -29.69 45.12 -15.05
C GLY A 5 -28.29 45.64 -15.33
N GLY A 6 -28.20 46.69 -16.15
CA GLY A 6 -26.96 47.41 -16.40
C GLY A 6 -26.43 48.00 -15.10
N GLN A 7 -25.66 47.21 -14.36
CA GLN A 7 -24.75 47.70 -13.34
C GLN A 7 -23.65 48.45 -14.07
N VAL A 8 -23.72 49.77 -14.05
CA VAL A 8 -22.57 50.62 -14.37
C VAL A 8 -21.45 50.16 -13.44
N SER A 9 -20.39 49.62 -14.02
CA SER A 9 -19.31 49.05 -13.22
C SER A 9 -18.61 50.16 -12.43
N PRO A 10 -18.10 49.91 -11.21
CA PRO A 10 -17.44 50.94 -10.40
C PRO A 10 -16.33 51.69 -11.16
N ALA A 11 -15.63 50.99 -12.06
CA ALA A 11 -14.61 51.55 -12.94
C ALA A 11 -15.15 52.51 -14.02
N GLU A 12 -16.40 52.33 -14.47
CA GLU A 12 -17.07 53.25 -15.40
C GLU A 12 -17.53 54.52 -14.68
N ALA A 13 -18.04 54.38 -13.44
CA ALA A 13 -18.42 55.52 -12.60
C ALA A 13 -17.21 56.39 -12.19
N GLU A 14 -16.08 55.78 -11.82
CA GLU A 14 -14.84 56.51 -11.52
C GLU A 14 -14.32 57.29 -12.73
N LYS A 15 -14.42 56.70 -13.92
CA LYS A 15 -14.01 57.34 -15.17
C LYS A 15 -14.89 58.52 -15.54
N GLU A 16 -16.21 58.42 -15.36
CA GLU A 16 -17.13 59.54 -15.56
C GLU A 16 -16.89 60.67 -14.55
N ILE A 17 -16.59 60.35 -13.28
CA ILE A 17 -16.22 61.34 -12.26
C ILE A 17 -14.90 62.05 -12.61
N GLU A 18 -13.92 61.34 -13.15
CA GLU A 18 -12.65 61.92 -13.59
C GLU A 18 -12.85 62.86 -14.80
N GLU A 19 -13.73 62.49 -15.73
CA GLU A 19 -14.08 63.28 -16.91
C GLU A 19 -14.80 64.58 -16.53
N ILE A 20 -15.79 64.52 -15.62
CA ILE A 20 -16.50 65.70 -15.09
C ILE A 20 -15.53 66.65 -14.35
N LYS A 21 -14.62 66.12 -13.51
CA LYS A 21 -13.61 66.94 -12.81
C LYS A 21 -12.64 67.61 -13.78
N ALA A 22 -12.24 66.92 -14.84
CA ALA A 22 -11.39 67.49 -15.88
C ALA A 22 -12.10 68.62 -16.63
N GLU A 23 -13.40 68.47 -16.89
CA GLU A 23 -14.21 69.49 -17.55
C GLU A 23 -14.44 70.73 -16.66
N MET A 24 -14.70 70.56 -15.36
CA MET A 24 -14.79 71.68 -14.40
C MET A 24 -13.49 72.48 -14.32
N LYS A 25 -12.33 71.79 -14.25
CA LYS A 25 -11.01 72.44 -14.23
C LYS A 25 -10.74 73.24 -15.52
N ARG A 26 -11.24 72.74 -16.66
CA ARG A 26 -11.13 73.44 -17.94
C ARG A 26 -12.01 74.68 -17.97
N LEU A 27 -13.24 74.60 -17.48
CA LEU A 27 -14.17 75.73 -17.37
C LEU A 27 -13.64 76.82 -16.43
N GLU A 28 -13.06 76.45 -15.27
CA GLU A 28 -12.38 77.41 -14.38
C GLU A 28 -11.22 78.13 -15.07
N ALA A 29 -10.39 77.39 -15.81
CA ALA A 29 -9.28 77.98 -16.55
C ALA A 29 -9.78 78.93 -17.65
N GLU A 30 -10.88 78.61 -18.32
CA GLU A 30 -11.49 79.47 -19.34
C GLU A 30 -12.09 80.75 -18.72
N ILE A 31 -12.74 80.64 -17.56
CA ILE A 31 -13.26 81.79 -16.80
C ILE A 31 -12.11 82.70 -16.34
N ALA A 32 -11.02 82.11 -15.82
CA ALA A 32 -9.83 82.84 -15.41
C ALA A 32 -9.17 83.57 -16.59
N HIS A 33 -9.09 82.91 -17.75
CA HIS A 33 -8.55 83.49 -18.98
C HIS A 33 -9.43 84.65 -19.50
N LYS A 34 -10.76 84.49 -19.53
CA LYS A 34 -11.69 85.58 -19.91
C LYS A 34 -11.62 86.76 -18.94
N LYS A 35 -11.47 86.51 -17.64
CA LYS A 35 -11.29 87.55 -16.61
C LYS A 35 -10.00 88.35 -16.80
N SER A 36 -8.91 87.67 -17.20
CA SER A 36 -7.63 88.31 -17.52
C SER A 36 -7.69 89.14 -18.81
N ALA A 37 -8.29 88.59 -19.88
CA ALA A 37 -8.42 89.28 -21.16
C ALA A 37 -9.30 90.54 -21.08
N LEU A 38 -10.35 90.53 -20.24
CA LEU A 38 -11.20 91.71 -19.99
C LEU A 38 -10.53 92.76 -19.08
N SER A 39 -9.50 92.39 -18.30
CA SER A 39 -8.76 93.35 -17.46
C SER A 39 -7.75 94.18 -18.26
N GLU A 40 -7.27 93.68 -19.41
CA GLU A 40 -6.33 94.38 -20.28
C GLU A 40 -7.01 95.38 -21.24
N SER A 41 -8.35 95.37 -21.35
CA SER A 41 -9.11 96.21 -22.28
C SER A 41 -9.55 97.57 -21.72
N SER A 42 -9.17 97.95 -20.49
CA SER A 42 -9.59 99.21 -19.87
C SER A 42 -8.51 100.31 -19.99
N GLN A 43 -8.70 101.24 -20.95
CA GLN A 43 -8.02 102.53 -21.05
C GLN A 43 -9.07 103.67 -21.08
N ASP A 44 -8.79 104.78 -20.38
CA ASP A 44 -9.67 105.90 -19.95
C ASP A 44 -10.76 106.42 -20.92
N PRO A 45 -12.00 106.77 -20.46
CA PRO A 45 -13.09 107.23 -21.35
C PRO A 45 -13.42 108.74 -21.33
N LEU A 46 -14.11 109.16 -22.40
CA LEU A 46 -14.80 110.45 -22.64
C LEU A 46 -16.30 110.37 -22.22
N PRO A 47 -17.02 111.48 -22.00
CA PRO A 47 -18.28 111.52 -21.21
C PRO A 47 -19.54 110.90 -21.86
N GLU A 48 -19.50 110.38 -23.09
CA GLU A 48 -20.58 109.55 -23.67
C GLU A 48 -20.35 108.04 -23.44
N GLN A 49 -19.18 107.64 -22.95
CA GLN A 49 -18.80 106.24 -22.71
C GLN A 49 -19.03 105.78 -21.25
N GLU A 50 -19.45 106.66 -20.34
CA GLU A 50 -19.73 106.30 -18.94
C GLU A 50 -20.94 105.34 -18.82
N GLU A 51 -22.03 105.57 -19.57
CA GLU A 51 -23.19 104.64 -19.59
C GLU A 51 -22.82 103.28 -20.22
N GLU A 52 -22.09 103.27 -21.34
CA GLU A 52 -21.68 102.03 -22.02
C GLU A 52 -20.64 101.23 -21.18
N SER A 53 -19.76 101.92 -20.44
CA SER A 53 -18.82 101.30 -19.50
C SER A 53 -19.50 100.76 -18.25
N ALA A 54 -20.51 101.44 -17.73
CA ALA A 54 -21.32 100.99 -16.60
C ALA A 54 -22.20 99.80 -16.98
N GLU A 55 -22.76 99.78 -18.20
CA GLU A 55 -23.51 98.65 -18.74
C GLU A 55 -22.60 97.42 -18.97
N ALA A 56 -21.40 97.62 -19.53
CA ALA A 56 -20.42 96.54 -19.70
C ALA A 56 -19.89 95.97 -18.36
N GLU A 57 -19.71 96.82 -17.35
CA GLU A 57 -19.32 96.39 -16.00
C GLU A 57 -20.46 95.64 -15.29
N ALA A 58 -21.71 96.07 -15.49
CA ALA A 58 -22.89 95.37 -15.00
C ALA A 58 -23.09 94.00 -15.68
N GLU A 59 -22.88 93.92 -17.01
CA GLU A 59 -22.96 92.67 -17.77
C GLU A 59 -21.83 91.69 -17.36
N LYS A 60 -20.61 92.18 -17.15
CA LYS A 60 -19.48 91.41 -16.60
C LYS A 60 -19.79 90.84 -15.21
N SER A 61 -20.37 91.66 -14.32
CA SER A 61 -20.77 91.21 -12.99
C SER A 61 -21.84 90.12 -13.05
N ARG A 62 -22.79 90.24 -13.99
CA ARG A 62 -23.84 89.24 -14.21
C ARG A 62 -23.28 87.91 -14.73
N LEU A 63 -22.39 87.95 -15.73
CA LEU A 63 -21.74 86.77 -16.28
C LEU A 63 -20.81 86.07 -15.25
N GLU A 64 -20.10 86.83 -14.41
CA GLU A 64 -19.29 86.25 -13.33
C GLU A 64 -20.18 85.60 -12.24
N GLY A 65 -21.35 86.17 -11.95
CA GLY A 65 -22.35 85.58 -11.06
C GLY A 65 -22.92 84.27 -11.63
N GLU A 66 -23.34 84.28 -12.89
CA GLU A 66 -23.88 83.10 -13.60
C GLU A 66 -22.84 81.98 -13.69
N ALA A 67 -21.57 82.31 -13.94
CA ALA A 67 -20.47 81.34 -13.98
C ALA A 67 -20.17 80.72 -12.61
N LYS A 68 -20.21 81.50 -11.53
CA LYS A 68 -20.04 80.99 -10.15
C LYS A 68 -21.21 80.10 -9.72
N ASP A 69 -22.44 80.47 -10.10
CA ASP A 69 -23.62 79.66 -9.81
C ASP A 69 -23.59 78.33 -10.60
N ALA A 70 -23.13 78.35 -11.85
CA ALA A 70 -22.93 77.14 -12.65
C ALA A 70 -21.84 76.23 -12.05
N LEU A 71 -20.72 76.80 -11.62
CA LEU A 71 -19.64 76.05 -10.97
C LEU A 71 -20.12 75.40 -9.67
N ARG A 72 -20.87 76.13 -8.84
CA ARG A 72 -21.44 75.61 -7.59
C ARG A 72 -22.44 74.48 -7.82
N ARG A 73 -23.23 74.53 -8.89
CA ARG A 73 -24.16 73.44 -9.26
C ARG A 73 -23.40 72.21 -9.74
N ALA A 74 -22.40 72.39 -10.60
CA ALA A 74 -21.55 71.30 -11.06
C ALA A 74 -20.74 70.67 -9.92
N GLU A 75 -20.27 71.46 -8.95
CA GLU A 75 -19.58 70.96 -7.76
C GLU A 75 -20.52 70.16 -6.85
N ALA A 76 -21.77 70.62 -6.66
CA ALA A 76 -22.78 69.90 -5.90
C ALA A 76 -23.17 68.58 -6.57
N GLU A 77 -23.36 68.58 -7.90
CA GLU A 77 -23.67 67.39 -8.69
C GLU A 77 -22.51 66.39 -8.70
N ALA A 78 -21.26 66.87 -8.78
CA ALA A 78 -20.07 66.03 -8.70
C ALA A 78 -19.89 65.39 -7.30
N GLU A 79 -20.22 66.10 -6.22
CA GLU A 79 -20.15 65.55 -4.86
C GLU A 79 -21.29 64.55 -4.60
N GLU A 80 -22.50 64.80 -5.13
CA GLU A 80 -23.62 63.87 -5.10
C GLU A 80 -23.30 62.58 -5.86
N ALA A 81 -22.81 62.68 -7.10
CA ALA A 81 -22.37 61.53 -7.90
C ALA A 81 -21.24 60.75 -7.22
N LYS A 82 -20.31 61.44 -6.55
CA LYS A 82 -19.24 60.79 -5.77
C LYS A 82 -19.79 60.04 -4.56
N SER A 83 -20.74 60.61 -3.82
CA SER A 83 -21.38 59.93 -2.68
C SER A 83 -22.17 58.70 -3.13
N GLU A 84 -22.89 58.79 -4.25
CA GLU A 84 -23.63 57.66 -4.82
C GLU A 84 -22.69 56.54 -5.28
N ALA A 85 -21.55 56.91 -5.91
CA ALA A 85 -20.52 55.95 -6.29
C ALA A 85 -19.88 55.26 -5.07
N GLU A 86 -19.55 56.02 -4.02
CA GLU A 86 -18.99 55.47 -2.77
C GLU A 86 -19.97 54.50 -2.07
N ASP A 87 -21.27 54.81 -2.05
CA ASP A 87 -22.30 53.93 -1.47
C ASP A 87 -22.54 52.68 -2.33
N ALA A 88 -22.47 52.79 -3.66
CA ALA A 88 -22.55 51.65 -4.57
C ALA A 88 -21.36 50.69 -4.40
N VAL A 89 -20.15 51.23 -4.25
CA VAL A 89 -18.94 50.44 -3.98
C VAL A 89 -19.05 49.74 -2.63
N ARG A 90 -19.45 50.45 -1.56
CA ARG A 90 -19.62 49.85 -0.23
C ARG A 90 -20.64 48.71 -0.24
N LYS A 91 -21.73 48.87 -0.99
CA LYS A 91 -22.74 47.80 -1.14
C LYS A 91 -22.18 46.59 -1.90
N ALA A 92 -21.39 46.81 -2.96
CA ALA A 92 -20.77 45.74 -3.73
C ALA A 92 -19.74 44.96 -2.90
N GLU A 93 -18.92 45.65 -2.09
CA GLU A 93 -17.95 45.01 -1.17
C GLU A 93 -18.64 44.10 -0.14
N ILE A 94 -19.75 44.56 0.45
CA ILE A 94 -20.53 43.74 1.39
C ILE A 94 -21.12 42.50 0.71
N GLU A 95 -21.66 42.65 -0.50
CA GLU A 95 -22.21 41.51 -1.26
C GLU A 95 -21.11 40.50 -1.67
N GLU A 96 -19.90 40.99 -1.98
CA GLU A 96 -18.73 40.14 -2.25
C GLU A 96 -18.27 39.38 -0.99
N GLU A 97 -18.19 40.05 0.16
CA GLU A 97 -17.84 39.42 1.45
C GLU A 97 -18.86 38.34 1.84
N GLU A 98 -20.16 38.64 1.74
CA GLU A 98 -21.23 37.66 1.99
C GLU A 98 -21.15 36.45 1.04
N ALA A 99 -20.79 36.66 -0.23
CA ALA A 99 -20.60 35.59 -1.20
C ALA A 99 -19.35 34.74 -0.90
N GLU A 100 -18.26 35.35 -0.42
CA GLU A 100 -17.07 34.62 0.01
C GLU A 100 -17.33 33.79 1.27
N GLU A 101 -18.03 34.34 2.28
CA GLU A 101 -18.44 33.61 3.47
C GLU A 101 -19.30 32.39 3.12
N ALA A 102 -20.27 32.55 2.21
CA ALA A 102 -21.11 31.44 1.75
C ALA A 102 -20.30 30.33 1.05
N ARG A 103 -19.25 30.70 0.30
CA ARG A 103 -18.34 29.73 -0.34
C ARG A 103 -17.50 28.96 0.67
N VAL A 104 -16.98 29.64 1.69
CA VAL A 104 -16.19 29.00 2.76
C VAL A 104 -17.06 28.01 3.54
N ILE A 105 -18.32 28.37 3.85
CA ILE A 105 -19.25 27.46 4.52
C ILE A 105 -19.51 26.22 3.66
N ALA A 106 -19.77 26.40 2.36
CA ALA A 106 -20.00 25.27 1.45
C ALA A 106 -18.76 24.36 1.31
N GLU A 107 -17.54 24.91 1.33
CA GLU A 107 -16.30 24.15 1.31
C GLU A 107 -16.11 23.33 2.60
N ILE A 108 -16.40 23.91 3.77
CA ILE A 108 -16.35 23.20 5.06
C ILE A 108 -17.36 22.05 5.07
N GLU A 109 -18.61 22.29 4.64
CA GLU A 109 -19.64 21.24 4.56
C GLU A 109 -19.24 20.11 3.59
N GLU A 110 -18.56 20.43 2.47
CA GLU A 110 -18.05 19.41 1.54
C GLU A 110 -16.94 18.57 2.17
N GLU A 111 -15.99 19.19 2.88
CA GLU A 111 -14.94 18.47 3.62
C GLU A 111 -15.52 17.58 4.72
N GLU A 112 -16.46 18.08 5.53
CA GLU A 112 -17.14 17.29 6.56
C GLU A 112 -17.87 16.07 5.95
N ALA A 113 -18.55 16.26 4.82
CA ALA A 113 -19.20 15.16 4.10
C ALA A 113 -18.17 14.16 3.54
N ARG A 114 -16.99 14.61 3.14
CA ARG A 114 -15.90 13.75 2.66
C ARG A 114 -15.28 12.95 3.79
N GLU A 115 -15.04 13.58 4.94
CA GLU A 115 -14.56 12.91 6.14
C GLU A 115 -15.54 11.83 6.62
N ALA A 116 -16.84 12.16 6.69
CA ALA A 116 -17.88 11.20 7.06
C ALA A 116 -17.93 9.99 6.11
N LYS A 117 -17.77 10.20 4.79
CA LYS A 117 -17.67 9.11 3.81
C LYS A 117 -16.41 8.28 4.01
N ALA A 118 -15.27 8.90 4.28
CA ALA A 118 -14.02 8.20 4.53
C ALA A 118 -14.09 7.33 5.80
N GLU A 119 -14.71 7.84 6.86
CA GLU A 119 -14.94 7.08 8.09
C GLU A 119 -15.88 5.88 7.86
N ALA A 120 -16.98 6.08 7.13
CA ALA A 120 -17.90 5.01 6.78
C ALA A 120 -17.23 3.89 5.96
N GLU A 121 -16.41 4.24 4.97
CA GLU A 121 -15.62 3.26 4.20
C GLU A 121 -14.60 2.52 5.08
N LEU A 122 -13.97 3.21 6.04
CA LEU A 122 -13.06 2.58 6.98
C LEU A 122 -13.79 1.61 7.92
N ALA A 123 -14.97 1.97 8.41
CA ALA A 123 -15.82 1.11 9.22
C ALA A 123 -16.25 -0.15 8.43
N LYS A 124 -16.62 0.01 7.16
CA LYS A 124 -16.95 -1.10 6.27
C LYS A 124 -15.78 -2.05 6.07
N ARG A 125 -14.57 -1.51 5.82
CA ARG A 125 -13.35 -2.34 5.69
C ARG A 125 -13.04 -3.13 6.96
N ARG A 126 -13.22 -2.54 8.13
CA ARG A 126 -13.04 -3.24 9.42
C ARG A 126 -14.05 -4.38 9.59
N LEU A 127 -15.30 -4.17 9.17
CA LEU A 127 -16.33 -5.20 9.18
C LEU A 127 -15.96 -6.36 8.23
N ASP A 128 -15.57 -6.05 7.00
CA ASP A 128 -15.16 -7.07 6.02
C ASP A 128 -13.95 -7.89 6.50
N GLU A 129 -12.97 -7.23 7.15
CA GLU A 129 -11.83 -7.92 7.75
C GLU A 129 -12.25 -8.84 8.91
N ALA A 130 -13.16 -8.38 9.77
CA ALA A 130 -13.68 -9.19 10.88
C ALA A 130 -14.45 -10.41 10.37
N VAL A 131 -15.30 -10.24 9.36
CA VAL A 131 -16.05 -11.33 8.71
C VAL A 131 -15.10 -12.37 8.11
N ARG A 132 -14.07 -11.92 7.39
CA ARG A 132 -13.06 -12.82 6.80
C ARG A 132 -12.33 -13.66 7.87
N LYS A 133 -11.94 -13.05 8.99
CA LYS A 133 -11.29 -13.78 10.10
C LYS A 133 -12.22 -14.82 10.73
N VAL A 134 -13.52 -14.53 10.86
CA VAL A 134 -14.50 -15.49 11.36
C VAL A 134 -14.68 -16.66 10.40
N GLU A 135 -14.71 -16.41 9.09
CA GLU A 135 -14.80 -17.46 8.08
C GLU A 135 -13.55 -18.34 8.05
N GLU A 136 -12.36 -17.74 8.11
CA GLU A 136 -11.08 -18.46 8.20
C GLU A 136 -11.01 -19.33 9.46
N ALA A 137 -11.35 -18.77 10.63
CA ALA A 137 -11.42 -19.54 11.87
C ALA A 137 -12.46 -20.67 11.83
N GLY A 138 -13.60 -20.46 11.14
CA GLY A 138 -14.61 -21.49 10.91
C GLY A 138 -14.07 -22.66 10.09
N LYS A 139 -13.34 -22.38 9.01
CA LYS A 139 -12.69 -23.41 8.16
C LYS A 139 -11.62 -24.18 8.92
N ASP A 140 -10.81 -23.49 9.72
CA ASP A 140 -9.77 -24.13 10.55
C ASP A 140 -10.39 -25.09 11.57
N ILE A 141 -11.50 -24.71 12.21
CA ILE A 141 -12.23 -25.58 13.14
C ILE A 141 -12.82 -26.78 12.40
N GLU A 142 -13.48 -26.56 11.25
CA GLU A 142 -14.06 -27.66 10.46
C GLU A 142 -12.98 -28.66 10.04
N GLN A 143 -11.85 -28.18 9.53
CA GLN A 143 -10.72 -29.03 9.16
C GLN A 143 -10.14 -29.77 10.36
N PHE A 144 -9.93 -29.09 11.50
CA PHE A 144 -9.45 -29.74 12.72
C PHE A 144 -10.41 -30.83 13.22
N THR A 145 -11.73 -30.58 13.16
CA THR A 145 -12.73 -31.59 13.53
C THR A 145 -12.73 -32.77 12.56
N ALA A 146 -12.65 -32.51 11.25
CA ALA A 146 -12.58 -33.55 10.23
C ALA A 146 -11.31 -34.41 10.36
N ASP A 147 -10.16 -33.78 10.63
CA ASP A 147 -8.89 -34.46 10.86
C ASP A 147 -8.92 -35.29 12.15
N ALA A 148 -9.51 -34.75 13.23
CA ALA A 148 -9.70 -35.49 14.47
C ALA A 148 -10.63 -36.70 14.29
N GLU A 149 -11.72 -36.56 13.53
CA GLU A 149 -12.61 -37.67 13.20
C GLU A 149 -11.95 -38.70 12.29
N ARG A 150 -11.16 -38.26 11.30
CA ARG A 150 -10.36 -39.15 10.45
C ARG A 150 -9.36 -39.93 11.29
N SER A 151 -8.61 -39.27 12.17
CA SER A 151 -7.64 -39.90 13.07
C SER A 151 -8.30 -40.95 13.96
N LYS A 152 -9.45 -40.63 14.59
CA LYS A 152 -10.24 -41.60 15.36
C LYS A 152 -10.67 -42.82 14.55
N ARG A 153 -11.09 -42.62 13.29
CA ARG A 153 -11.45 -43.73 12.38
C ARG A 153 -10.24 -44.58 12.04
N GLU A 154 -9.10 -43.97 11.75
CA GLU A 154 -7.84 -44.65 11.47
C GLU A 154 -7.38 -45.48 12.68
N ASP A 155 -7.42 -44.91 13.89
CA ASP A 155 -7.09 -45.61 15.14
C ASP A 155 -7.97 -46.84 15.36
N ALA A 156 -9.29 -46.71 15.15
CA ALA A 156 -10.21 -47.84 15.27
C ALA A 156 -9.93 -48.95 14.25
N ILE A 157 -9.50 -48.59 13.03
CA ILE A 157 -9.08 -49.55 12.02
C ILE A 157 -7.77 -50.22 12.45
N VAL A 158 -6.77 -49.46 12.91
CA VAL A 158 -5.48 -50.00 13.38
C VAL A 158 -5.70 -50.98 14.54
N GLU A 159 -6.56 -50.65 15.51
CA GLU A 159 -6.91 -51.55 16.61
C GLU A 159 -7.57 -52.84 16.10
N ARG A 160 -8.49 -52.74 15.14
CA ARG A 160 -9.15 -53.89 14.51
C ARG A 160 -8.16 -54.77 13.75
N VAL A 161 -7.25 -54.15 13.01
CA VAL A 161 -6.20 -54.82 12.25
C VAL A 161 -5.23 -55.53 13.20
N GLY A 162 -4.78 -54.89 14.28
CA GLY A 162 -3.88 -55.51 15.25
C GLY A 162 -4.46 -56.77 15.91
N LYS A 163 -5.78 -56.83 16.12
CA LYS A 163 -6.47 -58.04 16.60
C LYS A 163 -6.40 -59.24 15.63
N ARG A 164 -6.00 -59.02 14.37
CA ARG A 164 -5.83 -60.06 13.35
C ARG A 164 -4.40 -60.64 13.32
N SER A 165 -3.48 -60.20 14.18
CA SER A 165 -2.11 -60.74 14.24
C SER A 165 -2.06 -62.26 14.41
N GLY A 166 -3.08 -62.87 15.04
CA GLY A 166 -3.19 -64.30 15.23
C GLY A 166 -3.38 -65.14 13.95
N SER A 167 -3.72 -64.53 12.80
CA SER A 167 -3.79 -65.25 11.52
C SER A 167 -2.43 -65.36 10.83
N ILE A 168 -1.41 -64.65 11.30
CA ILE A 168 -0.08 -64.59 10.70
C ILE A 168 0.78 -65.77 11.19
N ASP A 169 1.48 -66.43 10.26
CA ASP A 169 2.40 -67.52 10.60
C ASP A 169 3.77 -66.97 11.02
N TRP A 170 3.89 -66.69 12.32
CA TRP A 170 5.11 -66.16 12.94
C TRP A 170 6.30 -67.12 12.89
N SER A 171 6.09 -68.42 12.66
CA SER A 171 7.18 -69.38 12.54
C SER A 171 8.02 -69.16 11.28
N GLN A 172 7.41 -68.56 10.25
CA GLN A 172 8.05 -68.26 8.98
C GLN A 172 8.68 -66.86 8.93
N ILE A 173 7.94 -65.84 9.36
CA ILE A 173 8.39 -64.43 9.25
C ILE A 173 9.23 -63.96 10.44
N GLY A 174 9.14 -64.64 11.59
CA GLY A 174 9.84 -64.30 12.81
C GLY A 174 9.19 -63.18 13.62
N SER A 175 9.66 -63.01 14.86
CA SER A 175 9.23 -61.95 15.78
C SER A 175 10.22 -60.78 15.74
N SER A 176 9.72 -59.55 15.82
CA SER A 176 10.53 -58.33 15.99
C SER A 176 10.78 -57.97 17.46
N GLU A 177 10.46 -58.86 18.40
CA GLU A 177 10.61 -58.61 19.83
C GLU A 177 12.08 -58.30 20.19
N GLY A 178 12.32 -57.07 20.64
CA GLY A 178 13.65 -56.57 20.99
C GLY A 178 14.44 -55.93 19.83
N MET A 179 13.88 -55.85 18.62
CA MET A 179 14.47 -55.13 17.49
C MET A 179 13.92 -53.70 17.39
N SER A 180 14.73 -52.77 16.86
CA SER A 180 14.22 -51.46 16.46
C SER A 180 13.26 -51.60 15.28
N SER A 181 12.17 -50.85 15.28
CA SER A 181 11.26 -50.80 14.13
C SER A 181 11.93 -50.08 12.96
N ASP A 182 11.80 -50.64 11.77
CA ASP A 182 12.26 -50.02 10.53
C ASP A 182 11.22 -49.02 10.01
N ASP A 183 11.67 -48.08 9.20
CA ASP A 183 10.79 -47.17 8.46
C ASP A 183 10.26 -47.86 7.19
N LEU A 184 9.19 -48.64 7.35
CA LEU A 184 8.54 -49.38 6.27
C LEU A 184 8.00 -48.48 5.15
N THR A 185 7.80 -47.18 5.38
CA THR A 185 7.39 -46.22 4.34
C THR A 185 8.39 -46.10 3.19
N ARG A 186 9.64 -46.55 3.40
CA ARG A 186 10.66 -46.66 2.35
C ARG A 186 10.31 -47.69 1.27
N ILE A 187 9.35 -48.59 1.53
CA ILE A 187 8.80 -49.51 0.53
C ILE A 187 7.62 -48.85 -0.19
N ASN A 188 7.69 -48.81 -1.51
CA ASN A 188 6.62 -48.25 -2.33
C ASN A 188 5.31 -49.01 -2.11
N GLY A 189 4.25 -48.26 -1.76
CA GLY A 189 2.93 -48.80 -1.46
C GLY A 189 2.58 -48.84 0.01
N ILE A 190 3.57 -48.67 0.90
CA ILE A 190 3.39 -48.53 2.35
C ILE A 190 3.36 -47.02 2.67
N ASP A 191 2.18 -46.50 2.96
CA ASP A 191 2.03 -45.16 3.54
C ASP A 191 2.05 -45.23 5.09
N ASP A 192 2.04 -44.07 5.77
CA ASP A 192 2.05 -44.01 7.23
C ASP A 192 0.94 -44.85 7.87
N PHE A 193 -0.24 -44.86 7.25
CA PHE A 193 -1.39 -45.62 7.75
C PHE A 193 -1.20 -47.12 7.57
N ALA A 194 -0.67 -47.55 6.43
CA ALA A 194 -0.30 -48.94 6.16
C ALA A 194 0.81 -49.41 7.11
N GLN A 195 1.83 -48.59 7.38
CA GLN A 195 2.87 -48.88 8.35
C GLN A 195 2.30 -49.02 9.77
N ARG A 196 1.41 -48.11 10.20
CA ARG A 196 0.75 -48.23 11.51
C ARG A 196 -0.05 -49.52 11.64
N LYS A 197 -0.75 -49.93 10.58
CA LYS A 197 -1.46 -51.22 10.53
C LYS A 197 -0.50 -52.41 10.62
N LEU A 198 0.61 -52.39 9.86
CA LEU A 198 1.66 -53.42 9.89
C LEU A 198 2.27 -53.54 11.29
N ASN A 199 2.64 -52.41 11.90
CA ASN A 199 3.19 -52.36 13.25
C ASN A 199 2.19 -52.91 14.27
N ALA A 200 0.91 -52.57 14.15
CA ALA A 200 -0.14 -53.12 15.00
C ALA A 200 -0.37 -54.62 14.80
N LEU A 201 -0.14 -55.15 13.59
CA LEU A 201 -0.10 -56.59 13.32
C LEU A 201 1.14 -57.27 13.92
N GLY A 202 2.19 -56.53 14.26
CA GLY A 202 3.48 -57.05 14.75
C GLY A 202 4.56 -57.19 13.66
N ILE A 203 4.31 -56.65 12.46
CA ILE A 203 5.28 -56.60 11.36
C ILE A 203 5.86 -55.19 11.35
N SER A 204 7.10 -55.04 11.82
CA SER A 204 7.73 -53.73 11.99
C SER A 204 9.14 -53.64 11.41
N THR A 205 9.62 -54.69 10.72
CA THR A 205 10.96 -54.69 10.11
C THR A 205 10.96 -55.13 8.65
N PHE A 206 11.94 -54.67 7.87
CA PHE A 206 12.21 -55.14 6.53
C PHE A 206 12.55 -56.63 6.54
N GLU A 207 13.22 -57.12 7.58
CA GLU A 207 13.55 -58.53 7.73
C GLU A 207 12.29 -59.40 7.75
N GLN A 208 11.26 -59.02 8.51
CA GLN A 208 9.99 -59.75 8.53
C GLN A 208 9.32 -59.72 7.14
N LEU A 209 9.23 -58.56 6.51
CA LEU A 209 8.63 -58.42 5.17
C LEU A 209 9.37 -59.24 4.10
N SER A 210 10.70 -59.35 4.21
CA SER A 210 11.54 -60.10 3.27
C SER A 210 11.31 -61.62 3.30
N LYS A 211 10.76 -62.14 4.40
CA LYS A 211 10.51 -63.57 4.63
C LYS A 211 9.07 -64.00 4.32
N ILE A 212 8.21 -63.06 3.92
CA ILE A 212 6.83 -63.33 3.53
C ILE A 212 6.83 -64.07 2.18
N ASP A 213 6.17 -65.23 2.12
CA ASP A 213 5.94 -65.96 0.86
C ASP A 213 4.59 -65.59 0.22
N SER A 214 4.25 -66.21 -0.92
CA SER A 214 2.98 -65.93 -1.61
C SER A 214 1.74 -66.19 -0.74
N LYS A 215 1.78 -67.17 0.16
CA LYS A 215 0.64 -67.53 1.00
C LYS A 215 0.48 -66.53 2.15
N ILE A 216 1.58 -66.17 2.82
CA ILE A 216 1.57 -65.16 3.88
C ILE A 216 1.26 -63.78 3.28
N THR A 217 1.67 -63.51 2.03
CA THR A 217 1.34 -62.26 1.33
C THR A 217 -0.17 -62.04 1.27
N GLU A 218 -0.93 -63.07 0.89
CA GLU A 218 -2.41 -63.01 0.85
C GLU A 218 -2.99 -62.78 2.25
N VAL A 219 -2.50 -63.52 3.25
CA VAL A 219 -2.95 -63.40 4.64
C VAL A 219 -2.65 -62.01 5.21
N VAL A 220 -1.48 -61.44 4.95
CA VAL A 220 -1.09 -60.09 5.37
C VAL A 220 -1.93 -59.05 4.65
N ASN A 221 -2.17 -59.20 3.35
CA ASN A 221 -3.05 -58.32 2.59
C ASN A 221 -4.47 -58.27 3.18
N ASP A 222 -5.04 -59.43 3.50
CA ASP A 222 -6.37 -59.55 4.10
C ASP A 222 -6.40 -59.05 5.55
N ALA A 223 -5.34 -59.28 6.32
CA ALA A 223 -5.20 -58.77 7.69
C ALA A 223 -5.11 -57.24 7.72
N LEU A 224 -4.48 -56.62 6.72
CA LEU A 224 -4.42 -55.16 6.54
C LEU A 224 -5.73 -54.55 5.99
N GLU A 225 -6.70 -55.39 5.62
CA GLU A 225 -7.96 -55.02 4.99
C GLU A 225 -7.76 -54.26 3.67
N PHE A 226 -6.77 -54.68 2.89
CA PHE A 226 -6.56 -54.15 1.55
C PHE A 226 -7.41 -54.86 0.51
N VAL A 227 -7.54 -54.23 -0.65
CA VAL A 227 -8.04 -54.90 -1.84
C VAL A 227 -7.19 -56.13 -2.13
N PRO A 228 -7.78 -57.25 -2.58
CA PRO A 228 -7.04 -58.47 -2.85
C PRO A 228 -5.85 -58.23 -3.79
N GLY A 229 -4.68 -58.73 -3.41
CA GLY A 229 -3.47 -58.72 -4.25
C GLY A 229 -2.57 -57.49 -4.14
N ARG A 230 -2.94 -56.43 -3.42
CA ARG A 230 -2.14 -55.18 -3.33
C ARG A 230 -0.70 -55.41 -2.88
N VAL A 231 -0.49 -56.21 -1.83
CA VAL A 231 0.86 -56.49 -1.30
C VAL A 231 1.72 -57.25 -2.32
N ALA A 232 1.12 -58.17 -3.08
CA ALA A 232 1.80 -58.95 -4.11
C ALA A 232 2.13 -58.10 -5.35
N GLU A 233 1.16 -57.30 -5.82
CA GLU A 233 1.31 -56.42 -6.98
C GLU A 233 2.39 -55.37 -6.77
N LEU A 234 2.48 -54.82 -5.56
CA LEU A 234 3.50 -53.86 -5.17
C LEU A 234 4.81 -54.53 -4.75
N GLU A 235 4.92 -55.86 -4.85
CA GLU A 235 6.15 -56.62 -4.63
C GLU A 235 6.88 -56.28 -3.30
N TRP A 236 6.14 -56.06 -2.21
CA TRP A 236 6.69 -55.59 -0.94
C TRP A 236 7.86 -56.45 -0.43
N THR A 237 7.77 -57.77 -0.59
CA THR A 237 8.84 -58.71 -0.23
C THR A 237 10.15 -58.41 -0.98
N LYS A 238 10.10 -58.16 -2.30
CA LYS A 238 11.31 -57.88 -3.11
C LYS A 238 11.92 -56.52 -2.74
N GLN A 239 11.07 -55.54 -2.47
CA GLN A 239 11.51 -54.22 -2.03
C GLN A 239 12.16 -54.29 -0.64
N ALA A 240 11.58 -55.04 0.30
CA ALA A 240 12.15 -55.26 1.62
C ALA A 240 13.53 -55.94 1.57
N ILE A 241 13.71 -56.95 0.71
CA ILE A 241 15.03 -57.58 0.47
C ILE A 241 16.04 -56.54 -0.01
N THR A 242 15.61 -55.62 -0.88
CA THR A 242 16.45 -54.55 -1.40
C THR A 242 16.81 -53.55 -0.30
N MET A 243 15.88 -53.18 0.60
CA MET A 243 16.16 -52.29 1.73
C MET A 243 17.21 -52.88 2.67
N ILE A 244 17.12 -54.17 3.01
CA ILE A 244 18.14 -54.87 3.82
C ILE A 244 19.49 -54.84 3.10
N GLY A 245 19.50 -55.03 1.78
CA GLY A 245 20.71 -54.98 0.96
C GLY A 245 21.34 -53.58 0.89
N LEU A 246 20.54 -52.51 0.93
CA LEU A 246 20.98 -51.13 0.90
C LEU A 246 21.52 -50.65 2.27
N GLU A 247 20.92 -51.07 3.38
CA GLU A 247 21.42 -50.75 4.73
C GLU A 247 22.81 -51.34 5.01
N GLY A 248 23.18 -52.42 4.32
CA GLY A 248 24.53 -52.95 4.34
C GLY A 248 25.57 -52.09 3.59
N VAL A 249 25.13 -51.13 2.75
CA VAL A 249 25.99 -50.30 1.89
C VAL A 249 26.07 -48.85 2.38
N ASP A 250 25.10 -48.38 3.17
CA ASP A 250 24.98 -46.97 3.56
C ASP A 250 25.80 -46.52 4.79
N THR A 251 26.45 -47.43 5.52
CA THR A 251 27.32 -47.03 6.67
C THR A 251 28.65 -46.38 6.27
N SER A 252 28.94 -46.19 4.98
CA SER A 252 30.16 -45.49 4.52
C SER A 252 29.92 -44.21 3.71
N SER A 253 28.69 -43.78 3.42
CA SER A 253 28.54 -42.74 2.38
C SER A 253 27.44 -41.69 2.52
N HIS A 254 26.54 -41.69 3.50
CA HIS A 254 25.53 -40.62 3.58
C HIS A 254 25.37 -40.07 4.99
N GLY A 255 26.05 -38.95 5.22
CA GLY A 255 25.66 -38.00 6.25
C GLY A 255 24.25 -37.49 5.96
N GLN A 256 23.30 -38.01 6.73
CA GLN A 256 22.26 -37.23 7.40
C GLN A 256 21.51 -36.22 6.51
N GLU A 257 20.53 -36.72 5.74
CA GLU A 257 19.40 -35.93 5.26
C GLU A 257 18.10 -36.66 5.59
N ALA A 258 17.38 -36.17 6.60
CA ALA A 258 15.93 -36.01 6.63
C ALA A 258 15.50 -35.45 8.00
N LEU A 259 14.41 -34.66 7.99
CA LEU A 259 13.60 -34.18 9.11
C LEU A 259 14.08 -32.85 9.76
N GLU A 260 13.51 -31.72 9.34
CA GLU A 260 12.28 -31.19 9.96
C GLU A 260 11.85 -29.86 9.32
N ASP A 261 10.67 -29.90 8.73
CA ASP A 261 9.77 -28.78 8.51
C ASP A 261 9.32 -28.23 9.87
N THR A 262 9.08 -26.92 9.94
CA THR A 262 8.54 -26.17 11.10
C THR A 262 9.46 -25.99 12.33
N GLY A 263 10.45 -25.09 12.24
CA GLY A 263 11.06 -24.52 13.45
C GLY A 263 12.50 -23.98 13.38
N MET A 264 13.21 -24.13 12.24
CA MET A 264 14.67 -23.91 12.18
C MET A 264 15.13 -22.58 11.58
N ALA A 265 14.25 -21.58 11.43
CA ALA A 265 14.65 -20.25 10.94
C ALA A 265 15.67 -19.59 11.89
N ASP A 266 15.60 -19.88 13.20
CA ASP A 266 16.45 -19.24 14.21
C ASP A 266 17.87 -19.86 14.30
N LEU A 267 18.00 -21.17 14.09
CA LEU A 267 19.29 -21.86 14.18
C LEU A 267 20.18 -21.66 12.95
N SER A 268 19.59 -21.36 11.79
CA SER A 268 20.33 -21.11 10.55
C SER A 268 20.91 -19.68 10.50
N ALA A 269 20.24 -18.70 11.10
CA ALA A 269 20.76 -17.34 11.25
C ALA A 269 22.07 -17.29 12.07
N ALA A 270 22.21 -18.16 13.07
CA ALA A 270 23.43 -18.29 13.87
C ALA A 270 24.64 -18.82 13.07
N LYS A 271 24.40 -19.51 11.95
CA LYS A 271 25.44 -20.06 11.06
C LYS A 271 25.92 -19.06 9.99
N ILE A 272 25.32 -17.86 9.92
CA ILE A 272 25.74 -16.82 8.99
C ILE A 272 27.14 -16.33 9.39
N ASN A 273 28.11 -16.39 8.46
CA ASN A 273 29.48 -15.95 8.70
C ASN A 273 29.59 -14.41 8.68
N TRP A 274 29.22 -13.78 9.80
CA TRP A 274 29.28 -12.32 9.98
C TRP A 274 30.70 -11.75 9.89
N ALA A 275 31.73 -12.56 10.16
CA ALA A 275 33.12 -12.12 10.01
C ALA A 275 33.48 -11.91 8.53
N GLN A 276 32.87 -12.69 7.63
CA GLN A 276 33.11 -12.58 6.19
C GLN A 276 32.26 -11.48 5.54
N ILE A 277 30.95 -11.47 5.78
CA ILE A 277 30.04 -10.51 5.13
C ILE A 277 30.08 -9.12 5.78
N GLY A 278 30.50 -9.04 7.04
CA GLY A 278 30.54 -7.81 7.82
C GLY A 278 29.16 -7.34 8.30
N LYS A 279 29.16 -6.25 9.08
CA LYS A 279 27.95 -5.58 9.57
C LYS A 279 27.69 -4.32 8.74
N ALA A 280 26.42 -4.03 8.46
CA ALA A 280 26.03 -2.80 7.77
C ALA A 280 26.36 -1.51 8.57
N GLY A 281 26.39 -1.59 9.90
CA GLY A 281 26.57 -0.41 10.78
C GLY A 281 25.47 0.63 10.57
N ASP A 282 25.86 1.90 10.53
CA ASP A 282 24.96 3.05 10.28
C ASP A 282 24.78 3.37 8.78
N ARG A 283 25.27 2.51 7.89
CA ARG A 283 25.14 2.76 6.44
C ARG A 283 23.67 2.70 6.00
N LYS A 284 23.35 3.54 5.02
CA LYS A 284 22.04 3.53 4.35
C LYS A 284 21.81 2.15 3.73
N SER A 285 20.62 1.58 3.97
CA SER A 285 20.24 0.29 3.41
C SER A 285 20.09 0.40 1.89
N ASP A 286 20.65 -0.56 1.19
CA ASP A 286 20.45 -0.72 -0.25
C ASP A 286 19.07 -1.28 -0.57
N GLN A 287 18.65 -1.08 -1.82
CA GLN A 287 17.41 -1.63 -2.34
C GLN A 287 17.66 -3.06 -2.86
N LEU A 288 17.60 -4.04 -1.96
CA LEU A 288 17.97 -5.43 -2.24
C LEU A 288 17.07 -6.09 -3.29
N THR A 289 15.86 -5.57 -3.50
CA THR A 289 14.94 -5.94 -4.59
C THR A 289 15.53 -5.77 -6.00
N LYS A 290 16.66 -5.08 -6.17
CA LYS A 290 17.40 -5.05 -7.45
C LYS A 290 18.07 -6.39 -7.79
N ILE A 291 18.29 -7.28 -6.82
CA ILE A 291 18.81 -8.62 -7.06
C ILE A 291 17.65 -9.55 -7.44
N LYS A 292 17.79 -10.26 -8.55
CA LYS A 292 16.78 -11.19 -9.05
C LYS A 292 16.52 -12.31 -8.03
N GLY A 293 15.25 -12.48 -7.69
CA GLY A 293 14.80 -13.48 -6.73
C GLY A 293 14.64 -12.95 -5.31
N ILE A 294 14.96 -11.67 -5.05
CA ILE A 294 14.63 -10.94 -3.83
C ILE A 294 13.37 -10.12 -4.08
N ASP A 295 12.24 -10.52 -3.50
CA ASP A 295 11.01 -9.72 -3.45
C ASP A 295 11.00 -8.81 -2.22
N ARG A 296 9.93 -8.01 -2.06
CA ARG A 296 9.79 -7.08 -0.92
C ARG A 296 9.77 -7.79 0.43
N ASP A 297 9.28 -9.02 0.50
CA ASP A 297 9.17 -9.74 1.77
C ASP A 297 10.49 -10.41 2.14
N ILE A 298 11.21 -10.96 1.16
CA ILE A 298 12.58 -11.44 1.31
C ILE A 298 13.50 -10.27 1.71
N GLU A 299 13.35 -9.10 1.07
CA GLU A 299 14.13 -7.89 1.43
C GLU A 299 13.88 -7.48 2.89
N LYS A 300 12.63 -7.49 3.37
CA LYS A 300 12.33 -7.22 4.79
C LYS A 300 13.00 -8.23 5.70
N LYS A 301 12.90 -9.53 5.40
CA LYS A 301 13.52 -10.59 6.21
C LYS A 301 15.04 -10.45 6.28
N LEU A 302 15.71 -10.16 5.16
CA LEU A 302 17.14 -9.86 5.13
C LEU A 302 17.51 -8.67 6.02
N LYS A 303 16.73 -7.58 5.96
CA LYS A 303 16.95 -6.38 6.79
C LYS A 303 16.75 -6.63 8.29
N VAL A 304 15.85 -7.54 8.65
CA VAL A 304 15.65 -8.02 10.02
C VAL A 304 16.84 -8.87 10.47
N LEU A 305 17.35 -9.75 9.60
CA LEU A 305 18.56 -10.54 9.85
C LEU A 305 19.84 -9.68 9.95
N GLY A 306 19.81 -8.42 9.50
CA GLY A 306 20.96 -7.50 9.52
C GLY A 306 21.76 -7.45 8.22
N ILE A 307 21.26 -8.08 7.15
CA ILE A 307 21.80 -8.00 5.79
C ILE A 307 21.06 -6.87 5.07
N ARG A 308 21.72 -5.73 4.89
CA ARG A 308 21.10 -4.48 4.43
C ARG A 308 21.76 -3.88 3.19
N THR A 309 22.95 -4.35 2.82
CA THR A 309 23.72 -3.78 1.71
C THR A 309 24.11 -4.83 0.66
N PHE A 310 24.35 -4.38 -0.56
CA PHE A 310 24.91 -5.21 -1.64
C PHE A 310 26.29 -5.74 -1.25
N GLU A 311 27.10 -4.97 -0.53
CA GLU A 311 28.44 -5.39 -0.11
C GLU A 311 28.42 -6.62 0.80
N GLN A 312 27.43 -6.73 1.70
CA GLN A 312 27.28 -7.93 2.53
C GLN A 312 26.94 -9.14 1.66
N ILE A 313 26.01 -8.98 0.72
CA ILE A 313 25.58 -10.07 -0.16
C ILE A 313 26.71 -10.49 -1.10
N SER A 314 27.48 -9.55 -1.64
CA SER A 314 28.58 -9.84 -2.57
C SER A 314 29.71 -10.65 -1.94
N LYS A 315 29.83 -10.62 -0.61
CA LYS A 315 30.83 -11.35 0.18
C LYS A 315 30.35 -12.73 0.64
N MET A 316 29.13 -13.14 0.30
CA MET A 316 28.61 -14.45 0.71
C MET A 316 29.29 -15.57 -0.10
N ASP A 317 29.90 -16.52 0.60
CA ASP A 317 30.35 -17.79 0.04
C ASP A 317 29.19 -18.79 0.00
N LYS A 318 29.47 -20.03 -0.42
CA LYS A 318 28.46 -21.08 -0.53
C LYS A 318 27.80 -21.37 0.81
N ASP A 319 28.59 -21.54 1.87
CA ASP A 319 28.07 -21.94 3.19
C ASP A 319 27.27 -20.81 3.85
N THR A 320 27.73 -19.56 3.72
CA THR A 320 26.96 -18.39 4.17
C THR A 320 25.68 -18.21 3.36
N SER A 321 25.71 -18.51 2.06
CA SER A 321 24.53 -18.48 1.20
C SER A 321 23.49 -19.51 1.62
N GLU A 322 23.90 -20.73 1.97
CA GLU A 322 22.98 -21.74 2.49
C GLU A 322 22.45 -21.37 3.88
N ALA A 323 23.27 -20.79 4.76
CA ALA A 323 22.83 -20.30 6.07
C ALA A 323 21.75 -19.21 5.94
N VAL A 324 21.95 -18.24 5.02
CA VAL A 324 20.95 -17.22 4.71
C VAL A 324 19.71 -17.83 4.05
N ASN A 325 19.88 -18.80 3.16
CA ASN A 325 18.77 -19.51 2.52
C ASN A 325 17.85 -20.18 3.56
N GLY A 326 18.46 -20.89 4.53
CA GLY A 326 17.75 -21.49 5.65
C GLY A 326 17.07 -20.46 6.55
N ALA A 327 17.77 -19.36 6.89
CA ALA A 327 17.23 -18.32 7.77
C ALA A 327 16.02 -17.61 7.15
N LEU A 328 15.96 -17.54 5.82
CA LEU A 328 14.84 -16.98 5.08
C LEU A 328 13.67 -17.96 4.89
N GLY A 329 13.86 -19.25 5.20
CA GLY A 329 12.90 -20.32 4.94
C GLY A 329 12.70 -20.58 3.44
N LEU A 330 13.75 -20.42 2.64
CA LEU A 330 13.70 -20.65 1.19
C LEU A 330 14.05 -22.10 0.86
N MET A 331 13.53 -22.62 -0.27
CA MET A 331 13.95 -23.91 -0.82
C MET A 331 15.47 -24.01 -0.92
N GLN A 332 16.03 -25.19 -0.61
CA GLN A 332 17.47 -25.42 -0.48
C GLN A 332 18.25 -24.94 -1.72
N GLY A 333 19.31 -24.17 -1.46
CA GLY A 333 20.20 -23.62 -2.47
C GLY A 333 19.61 -22.52 -3.37
N ARG A 334 18.46 -21.91 -3.07
CA ARG A 334 17.91 -20.82 -3.90
C ARG A 334 18.85 -19.62 -3.97
N VAL A 335 19.42 -19.19 -2.84
CA VAL A 335 20.38 -18.05 -2.79
C VAL A 335 21.58 -18.30 -3.70
N THR A 336 22.16 -19.51 -3.61
CA THR A 336 23.31 -19.94 -4.43
C THR A 336 22.94 -20.09 -5.91
N LYS A 337 21.82 -20.77 -6.22
CA LYS A 337 21.34 -20.99 -7.61
C LYS A 337 20.98 -19.69 -8.32
N MET A 338 20.42 -18.73 -7.57
CA MET A 338 20.11 -17.39 -8.09
C MET A 338 21.33 -16.48 -8.12
N MET A 339 22.52 -16.95 -7.72
CA MET A 339 23.77 -16.19 -7.83
C MET A 339 23.71 -14.82 -7.16
N TRP A 340 23.08 -14.72 -5.97
CA TRP A 340 22.88 -13.43 -5.31
C TRP A 340 24.19 -12.68 -5.05
N SER A 341 25.26 -13.36 -4.65
CA SER A 341 26.58 -12.74 -4.43
C SER A 341 27.13 -12.09 -5.70
N GLN A 342 27.00 -12.75 -6.86
CA GLN A 342 27.49 -12.24 -8.14
C GLN A 342 26.64 -11.07 -8.64
N GLN A 343 25.32 -11.14 -8.48
CA GLN A 343 24.43 -10.03 -8.83
C GLN A 343 24.70 -8.80 -7.97
N ALA A 344 24.89 -8.99 -6.66
CA ALA A 344 25.23 -7.90 -5.74
C ALA A 344 26.57 -7.27 -6.10
N MET A 345 27.57 -8.07 -6.46
CA MET A 345 28.87 -7.57 -6.95
C MET A 345 28.71 -6.69 -8.19
N SER A 346 27.92 -7.13 -9.17
CA SER A 346 27.66 -6.34 -10.37
C SER A 346 26.92 -5.02 -10.07
N LEU A 347 26.02 -5.01 -9.09
CA LEU A 347 25.31 -3.79 -8.67
C LEU A 347 26.22 -2.79 -7.93
N ILE A 348 27.26 -3.27 -7.24
CA ILE A 348 28.27 -2.41 -6.62
C ILE A 348 29.16 -1.78 -7.70
N GLU A 349 29.51 -2.51 -8.75
CA GLU A 349 30.33 -1.99 -9.85
C GLU A 349 29.59 -0.97 -10.72
N GLN A 350 28.27 -0.98 -10.72
CA GLN A 350 27.41 -0.09 -11.51
C GLN A 350 26.97 1.19 -10.78
N GLY A 351 27.27 1.33 -9.48
CA GLY A 351 26.82 2.45 -8.62
C GLY A 351 27.96 3.28 -8.08
#